data_AF-A0A8D9BQ50-F1
#
_entry.id   AF-A0A8D9BQ50-F1
#
_cell.length_a   1.000
_cell.length_b   1.000
_cell.length_c   1.000
_cell.angle_alpha   90.00
_cell.angle_beta   90.00
_cell.angle_gamma   90.00
#
_symmetry.space_group_name_H-M   'P 1'
#
loop_
_entity.id
_entity.type
_entity.pdbx_description
1 polymer ?
#
loop_
_entity_poly.entity_id
_entity_poly.type
_entity_poly.pdbx_seq_one_letter_code
_entity_poly.pdbx_strand_id
1 'polypeptide(L)'
;MERDSQHSCLGFDLAIAITYMVLQTGDLDTGGYVLAGYNKVRKVPYNELNVLQTCMMSRLCQSLVLGLYTYQEQGSNNPYVLGTQEAGWRLLDTLESYLKLYIPLHLHDFSSHLPVSYHHASWRS
;
A
#
# COMPACT_ATOMS: atom_id res chain seq x y z
N MET A 1 6.24 32.11 3.25
CA MET A 1 6.20 30.86 2.47
C MET A 1 6.59 29.74 3.42
N GLU A 2 5.66 29.35 4.29
CA GLU A 2 5.90 28.37 5.34
C GLU A 2 5.89 26.95 4.75
N ARG A 3 6.75 26.10 5.29
CA ARG A 3 7.15 24.83 4.73
C ARG A 3 6.05 23.78 4.90
N ASP A 4 5.32 23.49 3.84
CA ASP A 4 4.55 22.24 3.69
C ASP A 4 5.48 21.02 3.41
N SER A 5 6.79 21.14 3.65
CA SER A 5 7.69 19.99 3.66
C SER A 5 7.45 19.18 4.93
N GLN A 6 6.40 18.37 4.92
CA GLN A 6 6.31 17.27 5.85
C GLN A 6 7.46 16.31 5.57
N HIS A 7 8.19 15.89 6.62
CA HIS A 7 9.23 14.87 6.49
C HIS A 7 8.57 13.54 6.12
N SER A 8 8.48 13.25 4.82
CA SER A 8 8.01 11.97 4.32
C SER A 8 9.18 10.98 4.27
N CYS A 9 8.95 9.72 4.65
CA CYS A 9 9.95 8.69 4.44
C CYS A 9 9.99 8.32 2.95
N LEU A 10 11.19 8.17 2.39
CA LEU A 10 11.37 7.93 0.95
C LEU A 10 10.61 6.68 0.44
N GLY A 11 10.42 5.68 1.31
CA GLY A 11 9.59 4.51 0.99
C GLY A 11 8.11 4.84 0.85
N PHE A 12 7.59 5.79 1.61
CA PHE A 12 6.19 6.23 1.51
C PHE A 12 5.94 7.04 0.24
N ASP A 13 6.85 7.95 -0.10
CA ASP A 13 6.78 8.69 -1.37
C ASP A 13 6.86 7.76 -2.57
N LEU A 14 7.73 6.74 -2.50
CA LEU A 14 7.82 5.70 -3.52
C LEU A 14 6.53 4.89 -3.62
N ALA A 15 5.94 4.49 -2.49
CA ALA A 15 4.66 3.77 -2.46
C ALA A 15 3.54 4.59 -3.14
N ILE A 16 3.45 5.89 -2.83
CA ILE A 16 2.48 6.79 -3.46
C ILE A 16 2.71 6.87 -4.97
N ALA A 17 3.96 7.07 -5.40
CA ALA A 17 4.31 7.16 -6.81
C ALA A 17 3.90 5.89 -7.58
N ILE A 18 4.24 4.71 -7.04
CA ILE A 18 3.85 3.41 -7.63
C ILE A 18 2.33 3.29 -7.68
N THR A 19 1.64 3.61 -6.58
CA THR A 19 0.18 3.48 -6.47
C THR A 19 -0.54 4.28 -7.56
N TYR A 20 -0.19 5.55 -7.75
CA TYR A 20 -0.86 6.38 -8.75
C TYR A 20 -0.46 6.03 -10.18
N MET A 21 0.76 5.54 -10.41
CA MET A 21 1.17 5.04 -11.73
C MET A 21 0.36 3.82 -12.15
N VAL A 22 0.15 2.87 -11.24
CA VAL A 22 -0.69 1.69 -11.51
C VAL A 22 -2.15 2.09 -11.70
N LEU A 23 -2.69 3.00 -10.86
CA LEU A 23 -4.06 3.49 -11.01
C LEU A 23 -4.29 4.20 -12.36
N GLN A 24 -3.33 5.04 -12.77
CA GLN A 24 -3.44 5.83 -14.00
C GLN A 24 -3.41 4.95 -15.26
N THR A 25 -2.65 3.86 -15.22
CA THR A 25 -2.43 2.98 -16.37
C THR A 25 -3.34 1.76 -16.37
N GLY A 26 -3.87 1.38 -15.21
CA GLY A 26 -4.60 0.13 -15.01
C GLY A 26 -3.70 -1.11 -15.10
N ASP A 27 -2.38 -0.94 -15.07
CA ASP A 27 -1.40 -2.01 -15.29
C ASP A 27 -0.40 -2.07 -14.13
N LEU A 28 -0.33 -3.23 -13.45
CA LEU A 28 0.59 -3.48 -12.34
C LEU A 28 2.05 -3.46 -12.76
N ASP A 29 2.36 -3.83 -14.00
CA ASP A 29 3.74 -3.86 -14.50
C ASP A 29 4.36 -2.45 -14.49
N THR A 30 3.53 -1.42 -14.61
CA THR A 30 3.98 -0.02 -14.51
C THR A 30 4.53 0.33 -13.14
N GLY A 31 3.98 -0.27 -12.08
CA GLY A 31 4.54 -0.18 -10.74
C GLY A 31 5.93 -0.83 -10.64
N GLY A 32 6.11 -1.97 -11.33
CA GLY A 32 7.38 -2.65 -11.48
C GLY A 32 8.43 -1.78 -12.19
N TYR A 33 8.06 -1.08 -13.26
CA TYR A 33 8.97 -0.16 -13.95
C TYR A 33 9.41 1.02 -13.07
N VAL A 34 8.49 1.60 -12.29
CA VAL A 34 8.80 2.68 -11.33
C VAL A 34 9.79 2.17 -10.28
N LEU A 35 9.53 1.01 -9.69
CA LEU A 35 10.41 0.40 -8.69
C LEU A 35 11.78 0.04 -9.28
N ALA A 36 11.83 -0.49 -10.50
CA ALA A 36 13.08 -0.80 -11.19
C ALA A 36 13.90 0.46 -11.48
N GLY A 37 13.25 1.56 -11.88
CA GLY A 37 13.87 2.87 -12.06
C GLY A 37 14.45 3.41 -10.75
N TYR A 38 13.66 3.39 -9.67
CA TYR A 38 14.11 3.83 -8.34
C TYR A 38 15.31 3.02 -7.85
N ASN A 39 15.29 1.70 -8.06
CA ASN A 39 16.38 0.78 -7.71
C ASN A 39 17.71 1.02 -8.45
N LYS A 40 17.74 1.89 -9.48
CA LYS A 40 18.99 2.36 -10.10
C LYS A 40 19.69 3.44 -9.27
N VAL A 41 18.94 4.20 -8.46
CA VAL A 41 19.44 5.29 -7.62
C VAL A 41 19.64 4.81 -6.18
N ARG A 42 18.64 4.12 -5.61
CA ARG A 42 18.69 3.55 -4.26
C ARG A 42 18.09 2.16 -4.27
N LYS A 43 18.86 1.18 -3.82
CA LYS A 43 18.35 -0.19 -3.63
C LYS A 43 17.34 -0.21 -2.50
N VAL A 44 16.14 -0.71 -2.81
CA VAL A 44 15.11 -1.03 -1.82
C VAL A 44 15.39 -2.46 -1.36
N PRO A 45 15.76 -2.67 -0.09
CA PRO A 45 16.02 -4.00 0.42
C PRO A 45 14.71 -4.81 0.50
N TYR A 46 14.83 -6.13 0.44
CA TYR A 46 13.69 -7.03 0.32
C TYR A 46 12.70 -6.94 1.48
N ASN A 47 13.20 -6.67 2.69
CA ASN A 47 12.39 -6.43 3.88
C ASN A 47 11.56 -5.13 3.80
N GLU A 48 12.01 -4.12 3.05
CA GLU A 48 11.28 -2.87 2.83
C GLU A 48 10.17 -3.03 1.79
N LEU A 49 10.18 -4.07 0.94
CA LEU A 49 9.13 -4.30 -0.05
C LEU A 49 7.76 -4.59 0.59
N ASN A 50 7.74 -5.30 1.72
CA ASN A 50 6.51 -5.55 2.47
C ASN A 50 5.92 -4.26 3.04
N VAL A 51 6.79 -3.40 3.57
CA VAL A 51 6.40 -2.08 4.08
C VAL A 51 5.89 -1.22 2.94
N LEU A 52 6.56 -1.26 1.79
CA LEU A 52 6.16 -0.54 0.57
C LEU A 52 4.75 -0.94 0.13
N GLN A 53 4.47 -2.24 0.03
CA GLN A 53 3.14 -2.75 -0.33
C GLN A 53 2.08 -2.35 0.69
N THR A 54 2.41 -2.42 1.99
CA THR A 54 1.52 -1.97 3.07
C THR A 54 1.20 -0.47 2.97
N CYS A 55 2.20 0.35 2.65
CA CYS A 55 2.02 1.78 2.42
C CYS A 55 1.13 2.06 1.20
N MET A 56 1.27 1.31 0.11
CA MET A 56 0.41 1.42 -1.07
C MET A 56 -1.06 1.13 -0.71
N MET A 57 -1.32 0.02 -0.02
CA MET A 57 -2.66 -0.35 0.42
C MET A 57 -3.26 0.69 1.37
N SER A 58 -2.47 1.17 2.34
CA SER A 58 -2.91 2.24 3.27
C SER A 58 -3.30 3.52 2.52
N ARG A 59 -2.50 3.94 1.53
CA ARG A 59 -2.79 5.11 0.71
C ARG A 59 -4.07 4.93 -0.11
N LEU A 60 -4.28 3.75 -0.70
CA LEU A 60 -5.50 3.43 -1.43
C LEU A 60 -6.72 3.48 -0.52
N CYS A 61 -6.67 2.82 0.64
CA CYS A 61 -7.73 2.86 1.64
C CYS A 61 -8.09 4.30 2.04
N GLN A 62 -7.08 5.13 2.33
CA GLN A 62 -7.30 6.54 2.67
C GLN A 62 -8.03 7.28 1.55
N SER A 63 -7.59 7.11 0.30
CA SER A 63 -8.20 7.78 -0.86
C SER A 63 -9.63 7.31 -1.11
N LEU A 64 -9.89 6.00 -0.99
CA LEU A 64 -11.20 5.40 -1.25
C LEU A 64 -12.22 5.79 -0.18
N VAL A 65 -11.85 5.68 1.10
CA VAL A 65 -12.71 6.08 2.23
C VAL A 65 -13.04 7.56 2.16
N LEU A 66 -12.05 8.42 1.90
CA LEU A 66 -12.29 9.86 1.79
C LEU A 66 -13.18 10.22 0.59
N GLY A 67 -12.97 9.55 -0.55
CA GLY A 67 -13.82 9.76 -1.73
C GLY A 67 -15.26 9.33 -1.49
N LEU A 68 -15.49 8.21 -0.80
CA LEU A 68 -16.83 7.73 -0.46
C LEU A 68 -17.52 8.68 0.53
N TYR A 69 -16.82 9.11 1.58
CA TYR A 69 -17.33 10.10 2.53
C TYR A 69 -17.72 11.40 1.82
N THR A 70 -16.86 11.91 0.94
CA THR A 70 -17.13 13.13 0.17
C THR A 70 -18.35 12.97 -0.74
N TYR A 71 -18.52 11.82 -1.38
CA TYR A 71 -19.71 11.51 -2.19
C TYR A 71 -21.00 11.50 -1.37
N GLN A 72 -20.95 10.98 -0.14
CA GLN A 72 -22.09 10.99 0.77
C GLN A 72 -22.45 12.42 1.22
N GLU A 73 -21.45 13.25 1.52
CA GLU A 73 -21.64 14.61 2.03
C GLU A 73 -22.10 15.61 0.94
N GLN A 74 -21.61 15.47 -0.30
CA GLN A 74 -21.92 16.40 -1.40
C GLN A 74 -23.28 16.14 -2.08
N GLY A 75 -24.02 15.14 -1.60
CA GLY A 75 -25.21 14.62 -2.27
C GLY A 75 -24.81 13.73 -3.45
N SER A 76 -25.50 12.61 -3.60
CA SER A 76 -25.28 11.53 -4.57
C SER A 76 -25.40 11.91 -6.07
N ASN A 77 -25.21 13.19 -6.40
CA ASN A 77 -25.39 13.78 -7.72
C ASN A 77 -24.08 13.96 -8.51
N ASN A 78 -22.93 13.52 -7.96
CA ASN A 78 -21.64 13.62 -8.64
C ASN A 78 -21.01 12.23 -8.93
N PRO A 79 -21.37 11.57 -10.04
CA PRO A 79 -20.83 10.25 -10.40
C PRO A 79 -19.33 10.27 -10.73
N TYR A 80 -18.73 11.45 -10.97
CA TYR A 80 -17.28 11.55 -11.23
C TYR A 80 -16.42 11.15 -10.04
N VAL A 81 -16.95 11.26 -8.81
CA VAL A 81 -16.24 10.84 -7.59
C VAL A 81 -16.09 9.31 -7.53
N LEU A 82 -16.97 8.56 -8.22
CA LEU A 82 -17.00 7.10 -8.19
C LEU A 82 -16.28 6.45 -9.38
N GLY A 83 -16.04 7.17 -10.48
CA GLY A 83 -15.38 6.61 -11.66
C GLY A 83 -13.95 6.09 -11.38
N THR A 84 -13.24 6.70 -10.43
CA THR A 84 -11.89 6.29 -10.01
C THR A 84 -11.89 5.31 -8.83
N GLN A 85 -13.04 5.16 -8.13
CA GLN A 85 -13.17 4.27 -6.97
C GLN A 85 -13.10 2.80 -7.39
N GLU A 86 -13.77 2.42 -8.49
CA GLU A 86 -13.80 1.03 -8.95
C GLU A 86 -12.40 0.49 -9.26
N ALA A 87 -11.57 1.28 -9.96
CA ALA A 87 -10.19 0.92 -10.23
C ALA A 87 -9.36 0.81 -8.93
N GLY A 88 -9.59 1.70 -7.96
CA GLY A 88 -8.91 1.66 -6.67
C GLY A 88 -9.27 0.45 -5.82
N TRP A 89 -10.55 0.05 -5.78
CA TRP A 89 -10.99 -1.16 -5.07
C TRP A 89 -10.39 -2.43 -5.69
N ARG A 90 -10.40 -2.54 -7.02
CA ARG A 90 -9.77 -3.68 -7.73
C ARG A 90 -8.27 -3.78 -7.47
N LEU A 91 -7.58 -2.64 -7.46
CA LEU A 91 -6.15 -2.60 -7.14
C LEU A 91 -5.89 -3.01 -5.69
N LEU A 92 -6.72 -2.56 -4.75
CA LEU A 92 -6.62 -2.93 -3.34
C LEU A 92 -6.76 -4.45 -3.15
N ASP A 93 -7.77 -5.08 -3.75
CA ASP A 93 -7.97 -6.54 -3.71
C ASP A 93 -6.80 -7.32 -4.28
N THR A 94 -6.22 -6.80 -5.37
CA THR A 94 -5.07 -7.42 -6.03
C THR A 94 -3.84 -7.36 -5.12
N LEU A 95 -3.54 -6.19 -4.54
CA LEU A 95 -2.42 -6.01 -3.61
C LEU A 95 -2.61 -6.85 -2.34
N GLU A 96 -3.82 -6.96 -1.81
CA GLU A 96 -4.12 -7.78 -0.64
C GLU A 96 -3.87 -9.28 -0.93
N SER A 97 -4.25 -9.74 -2.12
CA SER A 97 -4.03 -11.12 -2.56
C SER A 97 -2.53 -11.47 -2.61
N TYR A 98 -1.69 -10.57 -3.14
CA TYR A 98 -0.23 -10.77 -3.14
C TYR A 98 0.36 -10.82 -1.74
N LEU A 99 -0.11 -9.95 -0.83
CA LEU A 99 0.38 -9.92 0.55
C LEU A 99 0.05 -11.24 1.27
N LYS A 100 -1.16 -11.76 1.09
CA LYS A 100 -1.62 -13.04 1.67
C LYS A 100 -0.82 -14.23 1.17
N LEU A 101 -0.29 -14.20 -0.06
CA LEU A 101 0.56 -15.27 -0.59
C LEU A 101 1.99 -15.20 -0.01
N TYR A 102 2.48 -14.01 0.30
CA TYR A 102 3.86 -13.78 0.69
C TYR A 102 4.12 -13.91 2.20
N ILE A 103 3.17 -13.49 3.04
CA ILE A 103 3.28 -13.59 4.50
C ILE A 103 3.47 -15.05 4.99
N PRO A 104 2.71 -16.05 4.50
CA PRO A 104 2.90 -17.45 4.91
C PRO A 104 4.28 -18.01 4.56
N LEU A 105 4.88 -17.55 3.45
CA LEU A 105 6.22 -17.98 3.01
C LEU A 105 7.34 -17.51 3.96
N HIS A 106 7.17 -16.37 4.62
CA HIS A 106 8.19 -15.81 5.53
C HIS A 106 7.92 -16.00 7.02
N LEU A 107 6.68 -16.33 7.43
CA LEU A 107 6.40 -16.68 8.83
C LEU A 107 6.98 -18.03 9.25
N HIS A 108 7.18 -18.96 8.31
CA HIS A 108 7.89 -20.22 8.60
C HIS A 108 9.37 -20.02 8.94
N ASP A 109 10.03 -19.00 8.35
CA ASP A 109 11.43 -18.65 8.67
C ASP A 109 11.55 -17.81 9.94
N PHE A 110 10.54 -17.01 10.29
CA PHE A 110 10.61 -16.17 11.48
C PHE A 110 10.49 -16.99 12.78
N SER A 111 9.81 -18.14 12.74
CA SER A 111 9.68 -19.03 13.91
C SER A 111 11.00 -19.72 14.30
N SER A 112 11.97 -19.85 13.39
CA SER A 112 13.24 -20.55 13.67
C SER A 112 14.30 -19.67 14.35
N HIS A 113 14.05 -18.36 14.46
CA HIS A 113 14.98 -17.37 15.01
C HIS A 113 14.42 -16.57 16.19
N LEU A 114 13.22 -16.89 16.68
CA LEU A 114 12.69 -16.28 17.90
C LEU A 114 13.20 -17.03 19.14
N PRO A 115 13.82 -16.33 20.13
CA PRO A 115 14.07 -16.92 21.43
C PRO A 115 12.74 -17.28 22.12
N VAL A 116 12.74 -18.41 22.83
CA VAL A 116 11.60 -19.17 23.41
C VAL A 116 10.70 -18.39 24.39
N SER A 117 10.89 -17.09 24.59
CA SER A 117 10.25 -16.32 25.66
C SER A 117 8.84 -15.78 25.36
N TYR A 118 8.25 -16.00 24.18
CA TYR A 118 6.93 -15.46 23.82
C TYR A 118 5.82 -16.51 23.68
N HIS A 119 5.88 -17.62 24.41
CA HIS A 119 4.81 -18.63 24.40
C HIS A 119 3.58 -18.28 25.26
N HIS A 120 3.53 -17.12 25.93
CA HIS A 120 2.39 -16.71 26.75
C HIS A 120 1.99 -15.25 26.53
N ALA A 121 1.28 -15.00 25.43
CA ALA A 121 0.40 -13.83 25.32
C ALA A 121 -0.91 -14.29 24.68
N SER A 122 -1.80 -14.83 25.52
CA SER A 122 -3.16 -15.20 25.13
C SER A 122 -3.98 -13.94 24.88
N TRP A 123 -4.28 -13.65 23.62
CA TRP A 123 -5.28 -12.66 23.25
C TRP A 123 -6.50 -13.38 22.67
N ARG A 124 -7.41 -13.77 23.58
CA ARG A 124 -8.84 -13.98 23.30
C ARG A 124 -9.60 -13.35 24.47
N SER A 125 -10.37 -12.32 24.19
CA SER A 125 -11.55 -11.93 24.98
C SER A 125 -12.74 -12.75 24.50
#